data_AF-A0A7J3EG89-F1
#
_entry.id   AF-A0A7J3EG89-F1
#
_cell.length_a   1.000
_cell.length_b   1.000
_cell.length_c   1.000
_cell.angle_alpha   90.00
_cell.angle_beta   90.00
_cell.angle_gamma   90.00
#
_symmetry.space_group_name_H-M   'P 1'
#
loop_
_entity.id
_entity.type
_entity.pdbx_description
1 polymer ?
#
loop_
_entity_poly.entity_id
_entity_poly.type
_entity_poly.pdbx_seq_one_letter_code
_entity_poly.pdbx_strand_id
1 'polypeptide(L)' 'MPTHGSLTKAGKVRSQTPKIPAKPKSFPPPRIRNKSNYTKRFVLNRKLGQNWVVGAGS' A
#
# COMPACT_ATOMS: atom_id res chain seq x y z
N MET A 1 -25.97 36.13 13.63
CA MET A 1 -26.04 34.93 12.79
C MET A 1 -24.63 34.65 12.28
N PRO A 2 -24.00 33.48 12.53
CA PRO A 2 -22.64 33.25 12.04
C PRO A 2 -22.70 33.05 10.52
N THR A 3 -22.05 33.95 9.78
CA THR A 3 -22.10 34.09 8.31
C THR A 3 -21.06 33.27 7.57
N HIS A 4 -20.26 32.45 8.26
CA HIS A 4 -19.19 31.66 7.64
C HIS A 4 -19.27 30.18 8.04
N GLY A 5 -18.84 29.32 7.11
CA GLY A 5 -19.01 27.86 7.14
C GLY A 5 -18.51 27.18 8.42
N SER A 6 -19.12 26.03 8.71
CA SER A 6 -18.91 25.28 9.94
C SER A 6 -17.49 24.71 10.05
N LEU A 7 -16.63 25.43 10.80
CA LEU A 7 -15.28 25.00 11.21
C LEU A 7 -15.27 23.67 11.99
N THR A 8 -16.40 23.24 12.53
CA THR A 8 -16.50 22.04 13.38
C THR A 8 -16.22 20.73 12.62
N LYS A 9 -16.27 20.76 11.28
CA LYS A 9 -15.96 19.59 10.44
C LYS A 9 -14.49 19.52 10.01
N ALA A 10 -13.69 20.56 10.26
CA ALA A 10 -12.30 20.58 9.85
C ALA A 10 -11.51 19.46 10.57
N GLY A 11 -10.78 18.66 9.80
CA GLY A 11 -9.92 17.60 10.35
C GLY A 11 -10.62 16.36 10.91
N LYS A 12 -11.97 16.29 10.91
CA LYS A 12 -12.76 15.17 11.46
C LYS A 12 -12.28 13.80 10.98
N VAL A 13 -12.04 13.65 9.67
CA VAL A 13 -11.64 12.36 9.09
C VAL A 13 -10.22 11.97 9.54
N ARG A 14 -9.33 12.94 9.66
CA ARG A 14 -7.94 12.72 10.10
C ARG A 14 -7.86 12.33 11.58
N SER A 15 -8.68 12.93 12.44
CA SER A 15 -8.75 12.59 13.87
C SER A 15 -9.49 11.28 14.13
N GLN A 16 -10.47 10.94 13.29
CA GLN A 16 -11.17 9.65 13.36
C GLN A 16 -10.31 8.47 12.89
N THR A 17 -9.28 8.71 12.07
CA THR A 17 -8.44 7.64 11.53
C THR A 17 -7.47 7.16 12.62
N PRO A 18 -7.53 5.88 13.05
CA PRO A 18 -6.60 5.36 14.05
C PRO A 18 -5.16 5.37 13.52
N LYS A 19 -4.20 5.78 14.35
CA LYS A 19 -2.78 5.80 13.96
C LYS A 19 -2.18 4.40 14.08
N ILE A 20 -1.98 3.74 12.94
CA ILE A 20 -1.33 2.42 12.87
C ILE A 20 0.20 2.59 12.76
N PRO A 21 1.01 1.83 13.52
CA PRO A 21 2.47 1.86 13.40
C PRO A 21 2.94 1.31 12.05
N ALA A 22 4.06 1.84 11.56
CA ALA A 22 4.68 1.35 10.32
C ALA A 22 5.31 -0.03 10.56
N LYS A 23 5.13 -0.95 9.60
CA LYS A 23 5.86 -2.22 9.59
C LYS A 23 7.35 -1.96 9.31
N PRO A 24 8.28 -2.67 9.98
CA PRO A 24 9.70 -2.56 9.67
C PRO A 24 9.92 -2.96 8.21
N LYS A 25 10.67 -2.13 7.48
CA LYS A 25 10.97 -2.37 6.07
C LYS A 25 12.37 -2.95 5.96
N SER A 26 12.47 -4.19 5.49
CA SER A 26 13.73 -4.76 5.01
C SER A 26 13.67 -4.86 3.49
N PHE A 27 14.59 -4.20 2.80
CA PHE A 27 14.71 -4.29 1.35
C PHE A 27 16.00 -5.00 0.99
N PRO A 28 15.95 -6.00 0.08
CA PRO A 28 17.16 -6.61 -0.42
C PRO A 28 17.95 -5.60 -1.27
N PRO A 29 19.28 -5.76 -1.37
CA PRO A 29 20.12 -4.91 -2.22
C PRO A 29 19.67 -4.98 -3.69
N PRO A 30 19.98 -3.95 -4.50
CA PRO A 30 19.46 -3.81 -5.86
C PRO A 30 19.67 -5.03 -6.76
N ARG A 31 20.83 -5.68 -6.66
CA ARG A 31 21.15 -6.90 -7.43
C ARG A 31 20.16 -8.04 -7.16
N ILE A 32 19.87 -8.30 -5.88
CA ILE A 32 18.95 -9.36 -5.47
C ILE A 32 17.51 -8.99 -5.86
N ARG A 33 17.13 -7.72 -5.65
CA ARG A 33 15.81 -7.21 -6.06
C ARG A 33 15.58 -7.39 -7.56
N ASN A 34 16.55 -7.01 -8.39
CA ASN A 34 16.43 -7.07 -9.84
C ASN A 34 16.38 -8.53 -10.34
N LYS A 35 17.19 -9.43 -9.75
CA LYS A 35 17.11 -10.87 -10.03
C LYS A 35 15.73 -11.44 -9.69
N SER A 36 15.20 -11.13 -8.51
CA SER A 36 13.85 -11.58 -8.09
C SER A 36 12.74 -11.03 -8.99
N ASN A 37 12.87 -9.80 -9.45
CA ASN A 37 11.90 -9.22 -10.38
C ASN A 37 11.97 -9.89 -11.76
N TYR A 38 13.17 -10.19 -12.27
CA TYR A 38 13.33 -10.92 -13.52
C TYR A 38 12.68 -12.29 -13.45
N THR A 39 12.99 -13.08 -12.41
CA THR A 39 12.41 -14.42 -12.26
C THR A 39 10.89 -14.38 -12.14
N LYS A 40 10.33 -13.47 -11.33
CA LYS A 40 8.87 -13.31 -11.20
C LYS A 40 8.20 -12.97 -12.54
N ARG A 41 8.78 -12.05 -13.32
CA ARG A 41 8.17 -11.51 -14.54
C ARG A 41 8.31 -12.44 -15.73
N PHE A 42 9.50 -13.01 -15.94
CA PHE A 42 9.85 -13.69 -17.18
C PHE A 42 9.89 -15.21 -17.03
N VAL A 43 10.37 -15.73 -15.89
CA VAL A 43 10.44 -17.18 -15.66
C VAL A 43 9.09 -17.71 -15.17
N LEU A 44 8.48 -17.02 -14.22
CA LEU A 44 7.21 -17.42 -13.61
C LEU A 44 5.99 -16.76 -14.28
N ASN A 45 6.21 -15.94 -15.31
CA ASN A 45 5.20 -15.19 -16.06
C ASN A 45 4.14 -14.48 -15.18
N ARG A 46 4.55 -13.99 -14.00
CA ARG A 46 3.63 -13.33 -13.04
C ARG A 46 3.32 -11.93 -13.52
N LYS A 47 2.03 -11.58 -13.53
CA LYS A 47 1.55 -10.25 -13.91
C LYS A 47 2.12 -9.19 -12.96
N LEU A 48 2.51 -8.05 -13.55
CA LEU A 48 3.03 -6.88 -12.85
C LEU A 48 1.94 -6.21 -12.01
N GLY A 49 2.30 -5.62 -10.86
CA GLY A 49 1.39 -4.87 -9.98
C GLY A 49 1.07 -5.58 -8.66
N GLN A 50 0.17 -5.00 -7.87
CA GLN A 50 -0.39 -5.63 -6.66
C GLN A 50 -1.39 -6.71 -7.05
N ASN A 51 -0.93 -7.75 -7.75
CA ASN A 51 -1.74 -8.94 -7.96
C ASN A 51 -1.66 -9.77 -6.68
N TRP A 52 -2.45 -9.36 -5.69
CA TRP A 52 -2.87 -10.24 -4.63
C TRP A 52 -3.47 -11.46 -5.32
N VAL A 53 -3.01 -12.65 -4.98
CA VAL A 53 -3.59 -13.90 -5.45
C VAL A 53 -5.09 -13.85 -5.10
N VAL A 54 -5.93 -13.49 -6.07
CA VAL A 54 -7.36 -13.78 -6.02
C VAL A 54 -7.44 -15.26 -6.35
N GLY A 55 -7.70 -16.09 -5.35
CA GLY A 55 -7.96 -17.52 -5.51
C GLY A 55 -6.72 -18.41 -5.55
N ALA A 56 -6.19 -18.77 -4.38
CA ALA A 56 -5.64 -20.09 -4.20
C ALA A 56 -6.67 -20.89 -3.40
N GLY A 57 -7.51 -21.65 -4.11
CA GLY A 57 -8.47 -22.59 -3.55
C GLY A 57 -9.91 -22.31 -3.99
N SER A 58 -10.43 -23.19 -4.86
CA SER A 58 -11.85 -23.39 -5.19
C SER A 58 -12.53 -22.36 -6.09
#